data_AF-A0A345YJ26-F1
#
_entry.id   AF-A0A345YJ26-F1
#
_cell.length_a   1.000
_cell.length_b   1.000
_cell.length_c   1.000
_cell.angle_alpha   90.00
_cell.angle_beta   90.00
_cell.angle_gamma   90.00
#
_symmetry.space_group_name_H-M   'P 1'
#
loop_
_entity.id
_entity.type
_entity.pdbx_description
1 polymer ?
#
loop_
_entity_poly.entity_id
_entity_poly.type
_entity_poly.pdbx_seq_one_letter_code
_entity_poly.pdbx_strand_id
1 'polypeptide(L)'
;MEAPLQNAIHMPPTPNQITSEADEFYVSFNSRDWRIYGGDTTALVWGQMQKFYILNGDHTAAYKTLEGQGWEAHLAYFRENYDQINKLSDKLDDLEVETAA
;
A
#
# COMPACT_ATOMS: atom_id res chain seq x y z
N MET A 1 -20.43 13.40 41.24
CA MET A 1 -19.00 13.07 41.06
C MET A 1 -18.93 11.94 40.05
N GLU A 2 -18.14 12.18 39.00
CA GLU A 2 -17.98 11.45 37.74
C GLU A 2 -17.27 10.09 37.95
N ALA A 3 -17.31 9.07 37.09
CA ALA A 3 -17.75 8.94 35.70
C ALA A 3 -18.19 7.47 35.41
N PRO A 4 -19.04 7.22 34.39
CA PRO A 4 -19.41 5.86 33.99
C PRO A 4 -18.34 5.19 33.10
N LEU A 5 -18.24 3.88 33.30
CA LEU A 5 -17.51 2.84 32.56
C LEU A 5 -17.02 3.24 31.16
N GLN A 6 -15.70 3.17 30.98
CA GLN A 6 -14.97 3.28 29.71
C GLN A 6 -15.71 2.58 28.57
N ASN A 7 -16.27 3.41 27.69
CA ASN A 7 -16.61 3.06 26.33
C ASN A 7 -15.33 2.53 25.69
N ALA A 8 -15.25 1.21 25.45
CA ALA A 8 -14.16 0.61 24.70
C ALA A 8 -14.14 1.30 23.33
N ILE A 9 -13.18 2.18 23.14
CA ILE A 9 -12.98 2.92 21.90
C ILE A 9 -12.67 1.85 20.87
N HIS A 10 -13.66 1.51 20.05
CA HIS A 10 -13.46 0.84 18.79
C HIS A 10 -12.61 1.82 17.97
N MET A 11 -11.29 1.72 18.09
CA MET A 11 -10.40 2.53 17.29
C MET A 11 -10.73 2.14 15.85
N PRO A 12 -11.19 3.07 15.00
CA PRO A 12 -11.24 2.78 13.58
C PRO A 12 -9.82 2.35 13.17
N PRO A 13 -9.66 1.37 12.26
CA PRO A 13 -8.34 1.07 11.72
C PRO A 13 -7.73 2.40 11.29
N THR A 14 -6.63 2.79 11.93
CA THR A 14 -5.97 4.05 11.62
C THR A 14 -5.58 3.98 10.16
N PRO A 15 -5.94 4.95 9.31
CA PRO A 15 -5.66 4.84 7.89
C PRO A 15 -4.16 4.63 7.67
N ASN A 16 -3.80 3.76 6.73
CA ASN A 16 -2.41 3.64 6.28
C ASN A 16 -1.90 5.03 5.88
N GLN A 17 -0.61 5.28 6.07
CA GLN A 17 -0.03 6.57 5.66
C GLN A 17 0.02 6.60 4.13
N ILE A 18 -0.89 7.37 3.51
CA ILE A 18 -0.91 7.64 2.08
C ILE A 18 0.14 8.72 1.80
N THR A 19 1.11 8.42 0.94
CA THR A 19 2.26 9.33 0.69
C THR A 19 2.18 10.07 -0.64
N SER A 20 1.38 9.60 -1.60
CA SER A 20 1.12 10.30 -2.86
C SER A 20 -0.26 9.92 -3.37
N GLU A 21 -1.08 10.91 -3.75
CA GLU A 21 -2.39 10.72 -4.37
C GLU A 21 -2.29 11.16 -5.84
N ALA A 22 -2.32 10.21 -6.76
CA ALA A 22 -2.85 10.45 -8.10
C ALA A 22 -4.24 9.83 -8.14
N ASP A 23 -5.20 10.39 -8.90
CA ASP A 23 -6.56 9.84 -9.01
C ASP A 23 -6.58 8.33 -9.34
N GLU A 24 -5.51 7.81 -9.95
CA GLU A 24 -5.37 6.42 -10.38
C GLU A 24 -4.63 5.50 -9.39
N PHE A 25 -3.80 6.01 -8.47
CA PHE A 25 -3.04 5.15 -7.55
C PHE A 25 -2.45 5.90 -6.35
N TYR A 26 -2.08 5.16 -5.30
CA TYR A 26 -1.40 5.70 -4.13
C TYR A 26 -0.42 4.74 -3.46
N VAL A 27 0.52 5.27 -2.67
CA VAL A 27 1.48 4.47 -1.89
C VAL A 27 1.09 4.48 -0.41
N SER A 28 1.05 3.30 0.20
CA SER A 28 0.55 3.04 1.55
C SER A 28 1.56 2.24 2.37
N PHE A 29 2.05 2.81 3.47
CA PHE A 29 2.93 2.12 4.40
C PHE A 29 2.17 1.49 5.57
N ASN A 30 2.54 0.26 5.95
CA ASN A 30 2.02 -0.43 7.12
C ASN A 30 3.16 -1.00 7.99
N SER A 31 3.26 -0.54 9.24
CA SER A 31 4.20 -1.07 10.25
C SER A 31 3.52 -1.76 11.43
N ARG A 32 2.19 -1.91 11.38
CA ARG A 32 1.39 -2.29 12.55
C ARG A 32 0.88 -3.72 12.46
N ASP A 33 0.47 -4.18 11.28
CA ASP A 33 -0.14 -5.50 11.11
C ASP A 33 0.89 -6.61 10.84
N TRP A 34 1.93 -6.68 11.68
CA TRP A 34 2.97 -7.72 11.60
C TRP A 34 2.38 -9.14 11.65
N ARG A 35 1.22 -9.34 12.31
CA ARG A 35 0.51 -10.63 12.33
C ARG A 35 -0.05 -11.05 10.98
N ILE A 36 -0.37 -10.08 10.12
CA ILE A 36 -0.94 -10.31 8.78
C ILE A 36 0.21 -10.38 7.77
N TYR A 37 1.06 -9.35 7.77
CA TYR A 37 2.09 -9.17 6.75
C TYR A 37 3.43 -9.82 7.09
N GLY A 38 3.67 -10.20 8.34
CA GLY A 38 4.95 -10.75 8.80
C GLY A 38 6.01 -9.70 9.13
N GLY A 39 5.71 -8.42 8.96
CA GLY A 39 6.61 -7.29 9.22
C GLY A 39 6.05 -6.00 8.62
N ASP A 40 6.92 -4.99 8.51
CA ASP A 40 6.61 -3.74 7.82
C ASP A 40 6.41 -4.00 6.33
N THR A 41 5.50 -3.26 5.70
CA THR A 41 5.24 -3.34 4.26
C THR A 41 4.95 -1.98 3.64
N THR A 42 5.24 -1.88 2.35
CA THR A 42 4.87 -0.74 1.52
C THR A 42 4.05 -1.26 0.35
N ALA A 43 2.82 -0.76 0.21
CA ALA A 43 1.88 -1.12 -0.84
C ALA A 43 1.76 0.01 -1.86
N LEU A 44 1.96 -0.31 -3.13
CA LEU A 44 1.51 0.49 -4.26
C LEU A 44 0.10 0.03 -4.63
N VAL A 45 -0.89 0.89 -4.43
CA VAL A 45 -2.31 0.57 -4.57
C VAL A 45 -2.83 1.18 -5.86
N TRP A 46 -3.36 0.35 -6.76
CA TRP A 46 -4.00 0.80 -7.99
C TRP A 46 -5.51 1.01 -7.79
N GLY A 47 -6.02 2.08 -8.39
CA GLY A 47 -7.39 2.53 -8.29
C GLY A 47 -7.81 2.81 -6.85
N GLN A 48 -9.11 2.74 -6.60
CA GLN A 48 -9.69 2.83 -5.25
C GLN A 48 -9.62 1.46 -4.57
N MET A 49 -8.41 1.00 -4.21
CA MET A 49 -8.17 -0.28 -3.53
C MET A 49 -8.47 -1.54 -4.38
N GLN A 50 -8.27 -1.45 -5.70
CA GLN A 50 -8.59 -2.56 -6.61
C GLN A 50 -7.46 -3.59 -6.68
N LYS A 51 -6.20 -3.14 -6.65
CA LYS A 51 -5.01 -4.00 -6.61
C LYS A 51 -3.99 -3.48 -5.62
N PHE A 52 -3.29 -4.41 -4.97
CA PHE A 52 -2.27 -4.13 -3.98
C PHE A 52 -0.95 -4.79 -4.40
N TYR A 53 0.02 -3.96 -4.81
CA TYR A 53 1.39 -4.39 -5.10
C TYR A 53 2.26 -4.14 -3.89
N ILE A 54 2.55 -5.19 -3.12
CA ILE A 54 3.08 -5.08 -1.76
C ILE A 54 4.52 -5.58 -1.70
N LEU A 55 5.43 -4.74 -1.22
CA LEU A 55 6.80 -5.09 -0.88
C LEU A 55 6.97 -5.22 0.64
N ASN A 56 7.85 -6.13 1.08
CA ASN A 56 8.30 -6.20 2.46
C ASN A 56 9.29 -5.07 2.75
N GLY A 57 9.07 -4.34 3.85
CA GLY A 57 9.90 -3.21 4.28
C GLY A 57 9.29 -1.84 3.98
N ASP A 58 10.04 -0.81 4.37
CA ASP A 58 9.71 0.60 4.10
C ASP A 58 10.38 1.07 2.79
N HIS A 59 9.56 1.27 1.75
CA HIS A 59 9.98 1.79 0.46
C HIS A 59 9.45 3.23 0.22
N THR A 60 8.88 3.87 1.24
CA THR A 60 8.24 5.19 1.10
C THR A 60 9.21 6.26 0.60
N ALA A 61 10.45 6.26 1.09
CA ALA A 61 11.48 7.20 0.65
C ALA A 61 11.81 7.06 -0.84
N ALA A 62 11.83 5.83 -1.37
CA ALA A 62 12.10 5.59 -2.78
C ALA A 62 10.91 6.03 -3.65
N TYR A 63 9.69 5.64 -3.29
CA TYR A 63 8.48 6.10 -3.99
C TYR A 63 8.34 7.61 -3.95
N LYS A 64 8.74 8.27 -2.86
CA LYS A 64 8.76 9.73 -2.76
C LYS A 64 9.64 10.39 -3.84
N THR A 65 10.73 9.75 -4.25
CA THR A 65 11.57 10.28 -5.36
C THR A 65 10.90 10.18 -6.73
N LEU A 66 9.85 9.35 -6.84
CA LEU A 66 9.07 9.12 -8.05
C LEU A 66 7.80 9.97 -8.10
N GLU A 67 7.56 10.84 -7.11
CA GLU A 67 6.42 11.75 -7.11
C GLU A 67 6.36 12.59 -8.39
N GLY A 68 5.19 12.64 -9.01
CA GLY A 68 4.98 13.33 -10.29
C GLY A 68 5.44 12.55 -11.53
N GLN A 69 6.07 11.37 -11.39
CA GLN A 69 6.48 10.53 -12.53
C GLN A 69 5.40 9.53 -12.99
N GLY A 70 4.27 9.49 -12.29
CA GLY A 70 3.11 8.67 -12.65
C GLY A 70 3.24 7.19 -12.33
N TRP A 71 2.22 6.43 -12.74
CA TRP A 71 2.05 5.01 -12.40
C TRP A 71 3.20 4.14 -12.88
N GLU A 72 3.61 4.32 -14.15
CA GLU A 72 4.61 3.45 -14.77
C GLU A 72 5.94 3.49 -14.04
N ALA A 73 6.36 4.65 -13.53
CA ALA A 73 7.58 4.79 -12.73
C ALA A 73 7.48 4.02 -11.39
N HIS A 74 6.32 4.10 -10.73
CA HIS A 74 6.08 3.39 -9.47
C HIS A 74 6.00 1.87 -9.69
N LEU A 75 5.35 1.44 -10.77
CA LEU A 75 5.26 0.03 -11.14
C LEU A 75 6.61 -0.53 -11.58
N ALA A 76 7.43 0.25 -12.28
CA ALA A 76 8.80 -0.11 -12.62
C ALA A 76 9.63 -0.35 -11.35
N TYR A 77 9.58 0.56 -10.39
CA TYR A 77 10.26 0.36 -9.09
C TYR A 77 9.77 -0.90 -8.36
N PHE A 78 8.45 -1.17 -8.38
CA PHE A 78 7.91 -2.41 -7.83
C PHE A 78 8.50 -3.65 -8.52
N ARG A 79 8.58 -3.65 -9.86
CA ARG A 79 9.17 -4.75 -10.65
C ARG A 79 10.65 -4.94 -10.38
N GLU A 80 11.41 -3.85 -10.21
CA GLU A 80 12.85 -3.92 -9.86
C GLU A 80 13.10 -4.49 -8.46
N ASN A 81 12.10 -4.42 -7.58
CA ASN A 81 12.17 -4.93 -6.20
C ASN A 81 11.33 -6.20 -6.00
N TYR A 82 10.99 -6.92 -7.08
CA TYR A 82 10.09 -8.07 -7.03
C TYR A 82 10.60 -9.19 -6.13
N ASP A 83 11.92 -9.30 -5.90
CA ASP A 83 12.52 -10.24 -4.96
C ASP A 83 12.09 -10.01 -3.50
N GLN A 84 11.54 -8.82 -3.18
CA GLN A 84 11.06 -8.42 -1.86
C GLN A 84 9.54 -8.49 -1.74
N ILE A 85 8.84 -9.07 -2.71
CA ILE A 85 7.37 -9.14 -2.74
C ILE A 85 6.79 -9.79 -1.47
N ASN A 86 5.76 -9.17 -0.91
CA ASN A 86 4.99 -9.80 0.17
C ASN A 86 4.06 -10.87 -0.43
N LYS A 87 3.89 -12.00 0.27
CA LYS A 87 3.02 -13.10 -0.15
C LYS A 87 1.55 -12.71 -0.38
N LEU A 88 1.12 -11.57 0.17
CA LEU A 88 -0.24 -11.03 0.04
C LEU A 88 -0.38 -10.03 -1.13
N SER A 89 0.69 -9.79 -1.89
CA SER A 89 0.64 -8.94 -3.08
C SER A 89 -0.18 -9.59 -4.19
N ASP A 90 -0.94 -8.76 -4.91
CA ASP A 90 -1.54 -9.14 -6.20
C ASP A 90 -0.45 -9.45 -7.23
N LYS A 91 -0.82 -10.27 -8.22
CA LYS A 91 0.04 -10.63 -9.36
C LYS A 91 0.06 -9.52 -10.40
N LEU A 92 1.18 -9.39 -11.11
CA LEU A 92 1.34 -8.40 -12.18
C LEU A 92 0.52 -8.72 -13.44
N ASP A 93 0.30 -10.00 -13.75
CA ASP A 93 -0.48 -10.45 -14.92
C ASP A 93 -1.93 -9.94 -14.92
N ASP A 94 -2.44 -9.48 -13.77
CA ASP A 94 -3.80 -8.94 -13.66
C ASP A 94 -3.96 -7.53 -14.27
N LEU A 95 -2.86 -6.82 -14.55
CA LEU A 95 -2.90 -5.46 -15.16
C LEU A 95 -2.95 -5.49 -16.68
N GLU A 96 -2.53 -6.59 -17.32
CA GLU A 96 -2.39 -6.65 -18.79
C GLU A 96 -3.71 -6.98 -19.50
N VAL A 97 -4.77 -7.33 -18.76
CA VAL A 97 -6.04 -7.80 -19.33
C VAL A 97 -7.04 -6.65 -19.58
N GLU A 98 -6.88 -5.48 -18.97
CA GLU A 98 -7.92 -4.41 -19.02
C GLU A 98 -7.72 -3.35 -20.11
N THR A 99 -6.75 -3.48 -21.03
CA THR A 99 -6.60 -2.57 -22.19
C THR A 99 -7.05 -3.16 -23.53
N ALA A 100 -7.63 -4.37 -23.51
CA ALA A 100 -8.13 -5.04 -24.70
C ALA A 100 -9.66 -5.27 -24.63
N ALA A 101 -10.44 -4.19 -24.74
CA ALA A 101 -11.88 -4.25 -25.04
C ALA A 101 -12.34 -3.00 -25.81
#